data_AF-A0A4S2LRP5-F1
#
_entry.id   AF-A0A4S2LRP5-F1
#
_cell.length_a   1.000
_cell.length_b   1.000
_cell.length_c   1.000
_cell.angle_alpha   90.00
_cell.angle_beta   90.00
_cell.angle_gamma   90.00
#
_symmetry.space_group_name_H-M   'P 1'
#
loop_
_entity.id
_entity.type
_entity.pdbx_description
1 polymer ?
#
loop_
_entity_poly.entity_id
_entity_poly.type
_entity_poly.pdbx_seq_one_letter_code
_entity_poly.pdbx_strand_id
1 'polypeptide(L)'
;MTVYNLYIFDQRGVCVYYHEWTKTKQGEKPSENETKLLHGMLIGLKRFIGKISPSETVVTRFSYSTNTYRLHFYESPTMIKIVLNTDNACAPVHEELETVFRIYTKFVSQNPFCASAESVDSQLFTSMLDSYVQSLQIFKK
;
A
#
# COMPACT_ATOMS: atom_id res chain seq x y z
N MET A 1 9.17 -4.94 -15.06
CA MET A 1 8.25 -4.99 -13.92
C MET A 1 9.08 -4.64 -12.71
N THR A 2 8.77 -3.51 -12.12
CA THR A 2 9.55 -2.91 -11.05
C THR A 2 8.59 -2.46 -9.97
N VAL A 3 8.90 -2.81 -8.72
CA VAL A 3 8.18 -2.33 -7.55
C VAL A 3 8.95 -1.14 -7.00
N TYR A 4 8.28 0.01 -6.86
CA TYR A 4 8.90 1.23 -6.38
C TYR A 4 8.86 1.31 -4.86
N ASN A 5 7.66 1.45 -4.30
CA ASN A 5 7.44 1.63 -2.88
C ASN A 5 6.04 1.18 -2.44
N LEU A 6 5.89 1.00 -1.14
CA LEU A 6 4.66 0.59 -0.48
C LEU A 6 4.35 1.49 0.71
N TYR A 7 3.08 1.82 0.87
CA TYR A 7 2.54 2.54 2.03
C TYR A 7 1.48 1.69 2.72
N ILE A 8 1.44 1.75 4.04
CA ILE A 8 0.33 1.21 4.85
C ILE A 8 -0.23 2.33 5.70
N PHE A 9 -1.53 2.56 5.57
CA PHE A 9 -2.28 3.50 6.40
C PHE A 9 -3.19 2.74 7.35
N ASP A 10 -3.29 3.24 8.58
CA ASP A 10 -4.23 2.71 9.56
C ASP A 10 -5.68 3.18 9.30
N GLN A 11 -6.57 2.81 10.23
CA GLN A 11 -7.97 3.22 10.21
C GLN A 11 -8.17 4.74 10.36
N ARG A 12 -7.21 5.46 10.99
CA ARG A 12 -7.24 6.91 11.19
C ARG A 12 -6.69 7.67 9.99
N GLY A 13 -6.04 6.97 9.05
CA GLY A 13 -5.38 7.59 7.90
C GLY A 13 -3.95 8.03 8.15
N VAL A 14 -3.35 7.58 9.25
CA VAL A 14 -1.93 7.79 9.55
C VAL A 14 -1.11 6.78 8.76
N CYS A 15 -0.05 7.24 8.09
CA CYS A 15 0.89 6.37 7.40
C CYS A 15 1.79 5.67 8.44
N VAL A 16 1.42 4.45 8.82
CA VAL A 16 2.13 3.68 9.84
C VAL A 16 3.36 2.93 9.29
N TYR A 17 3.43 2.72 7.98
CA TYR A 17 4.56 2.04 7.34
C TYR A 17 4.83 2.58 5.94
N TYR A 18 6.12 2.75 5.63
CA TYR A 18 6.62 3.08 4.30
C TYR A 18 7.86 2.25 4.02
N HIS A 19 7.93 1.69 2.81
CA HIS A 19 9.10 0.96 2.33
C HIS A 19 9.37 1.28 0.87
N GLU A 20 10.64 1.46 0.51
CA GLU A 20 11.10 1.75 -0.85
C GLU A 20 12.11 0.70 -1.30
N TRP A 21 11.80 -0.02 -2.38
CA TRP A 21 12.72 -0.98 -3.01
C TRP A 21 13.55 -0.35 -4.12
N THR A 22 12.95 0.59 -4.87
CA THR A 22 13.61 1.26 -5.98
C THR A 22 13.57 2.77 -5.75
N LYS A 23 14.76 3.39 -5.66
CA LYS A 23 14.90 4.83 -5.41
C LYS A 23 14.09 5.64 -6.41
N THR A 24 13.12 6.39 -5.89
CA THR A 24 12.38 7.37 -6.66
C THR A 24 13.16 8.69 -6.76
N LYS A 25 12.75 9.60 -7.65
CA LYS A 25 13.42 10.90 -7.87
C LYS A 25 13.52 11.76 -6.61
N GLN A 26 12.66 11.54 -5.62
CA GLN A 26 12.68 12.28 -4.37
C GLN A 26 13.80 11.82 -3.42
N GLY A 27 14.31 10.59 -3.55
CA GLY A 27 15.50 10.10 -2.82
C GLY A 27 15.37 10.01 -1.30
N GLU A 28 14.31 10.55 -0.71
CA GLU A 28 14.03 10.63 0.71
C GLU A 28 12.66 10.03 1.04
N LYS A 29 12.51 9.58 2.30
CA LYS A 29 11.22 9.14 2.85
C LYS A 29 10.20 10.28 2.71
N PRO A 30 8.98 10.02 2.24
CA PRO A 30 7.96 11.03 2.08
C PRO A 30 7.65 11.71 3.41
N SER A 31 7.52 13.02 3.37
CA SER A 31 7.15 13.85 4.49
C SER A 31 5.73 13.52 4.98
N GLU A 32 5.42 13.88 6.22
CA GLU A 32 4.07 13.70 6.78
C GLU A 32 3.00 14.38 5.90
N ASN A 33 3.31 15.57 5.37
CA ASN A 33 2.40 16.30 4.48
C ASN A 33 2.13 15.55 3.17
N GLU A 34 3.15 14.92 2.57
CA GLU A 34 2.97 14.12 1.36
C GLU A 34 2.14 12.86 1.63
N THR A 35 2.35 12.20 2.77
CA THR A 35 1.53 11.04 3.13
C THR A 35 0.07 11.42 3.39
N LYS A 36 -0.19 12.59 4.01
CA LYS A 36 -1.55 13.14 4.18
C LYS A 36 -2.19 13.50 2.84
N LEU A 37 -1.44 14.09 1.92
CA LEU A 37 -1.90 14.40 0.57
C LEU A 37 -2.29 13.12 -0.17
N LEU A 38 -1.43 12.10 -0.14
CA LEU A 38 -1.70 10.79 -0.74
C LEU A 38 -2.97 10.16 -0.14
N HIS A 39 -3.09 10.13 1.18
CA HIS A 39 -4.28 9.60 1.84
C HIS A 39 -5.56 10.35 1.47
N GLY A 40 -5.51 11.69 1.44
CA GLY A 40 -6.63 12.53 1.01
C GLY A 40 -7.06 12.25 -0.43
N MET A 41 -6.09 12.10 -1.34
CA MET A 41 -6.33 11.72 -2.73
C MET A 41 -7.02 10.36 -2.83
N LEU A 42 -6.57 9.35 -2.10
CA LEU A 42 -7.14 7.99 -2.12
C LEU A 42 -8.59 7.96 -1.64
N ILE A 43 -8.90 8.69 -0.55
CA ILE A 43 -10.29 8.84 -0.08
C ILE A 43 -11.15 9.55 -1.12
N GLY A 44 -10.62 10.63 -1.72
CA GLY A 44 -11.29 11.37 -2.79
C GLY A 44 -11.63 10.46 -3.97
N LEU A 45 -10.65 9.71 -4.47
CA LEU A 45 -10.84 8.73 -5.55
C LEU A 45 -11.86 7.65 -5.19
N LYS A 46 -11.75 7.05 -4.01
CA LYS A 46 -12.70 6.02 -3.54
C LYS A 46 -14.14 6.54 -3.56
N ARG A 47 -14.38 7.74 -3.02
CA ARG A 47 -15.70 8.38 -3.01
C ARG A 47 -16.18 8.71 -4.42
N PHE A 48 -15.28 9.19 -5.27
CA PHE A 48 -15.58 9.51 -6.65
C PHE A 48 -16.03 8.26 -7.42
N ILE A 49 -15.25 7.17 -7.34
CA ILE A 49 -15.56 5.87 -7.94
C ILE A 49 -16.92 5.36 -7.46
N GLY A 50 -17.19 5.43 -6.15
CA GLY A 50 -18.47 5.01 -5.59
C GLY A 50 -19.67 5.80 -6.14
N LYS A 51 -19.51 7.09 -6.46
CA LYS A 51 -20.58 7.93 -7.03
C LYS A 51 -20.83 7.69 -8.52
N ILE A 52 -19.79 7.36 -9.28
CA ILE A 52 -19.91 7.13 -10.73
C ILE A 52 -20.19 5.68 -11.09
N SER A 53 -19.99 4.76 -10.15
CA SER A 53 -20.21 3.33 -10.37
C SER A 53 -21.69 3.07 -10.72
N PRO A 54 -21.97 2.31 -11.79
CA PRO A 54 -23.34 1.97 -12.17
C PRO A 54 -24.02 1.01 -11.16
N SER A 55 -23.23 0.33 -10.34
CA SER A 55 -23.69 -0.58 -9.29
C SER A 55 -23.26 -0.09 -7.92
N GLU A 56 -24.12 -0.29 -6.92
CA GLU A 56 -23.82 0.02 -5.53
C GLU A 56 -22.85 -1.04 -4.96
N THR A 57 -21.56 -0.76 -5.11
CA THR A 57 -20.48 -1.63 -4.63
C THR A 57 -19.53 -0.85 -3.73
N VAL A 58 -19.21 -1.43 -2.58
CA VAL A 58 -18.17 -0.88 -1.69
C VAL A 58 -16.83 -0.98 -2.41
N VAL A 59 -16.23 0.16 -2.72
CA VAL A 59 -14.93 0.23 -3.38
C VAL A 59 -13.84 -0.16 -2.37
N THR A 60 -13.40 -1.42 -2.40
CA THR A 60 -12.29 -1.93 -1.56
C THR A 60 -10.97 -1.95 -2.29
N ARG A 61 -10.98 -1.86 -3.62
CA ARG A 61 -9.80 -1.96 -4.47
C ARG A 61 -9.95 -1.08 -5.70
N PHE A 62 -8.85 -0.49 -6.14
CA PHE A 62 -8.76 0.16 -7.45
C PHE A 62 -7.29 0.31 -7.86
N SER A 63 -7.07 0.59 -9.13
CA SER A 63 -5.76 0.94 -9.66
C SER A 63 -5.92 2.06 -10.68
N TYR A 64 -4.94 2.96 -10.74
CA TYR A 64 -4.80 3.90 -11.84
C TYR A 64 -3.38 3.85 -12.39
N SER A 65 -3.25 4.17 -13.68
CA SER A 65 -1.96 4.30 -14.34
C SER A 65 -1.75 5.73 -14.83
N THR A 66 -0.51 6.17 -14.72
CA THR A 66 -0.01 7.40 -15.32
C THR A 66 0.87 7.03 -16.52
N ASN A 67 1.58 7.98 -17.10
CA ASN A 67 2.60 7.71 -18.13
C ASN A 67 3.88 7.06 -17.55
N THR A 68 4.09 7.08 -16.24
CA THR A 68 5.35 6.61 -15.62
C THR A 68 5.18 5.45 -14.64
N TYR A 69 4.06 5.38 -13.93
CA TYR A 69 3.81 4.37 -12.90
C TYR A 69 2.32 4.02 -12.79
N ARG A 70 2.07 2.86 -12.18
CA ARG A 70 0.76 2.39 -11.76
C ARG A 70 0.69 2.39 -10.23
N LEU A 71 -0.39 2.94 -9.69
CA LEU A 71 -0.75 2.81 -8.28
C LEU A 71 -1.77 1.69 -8.12
N HIS A 72 -1.59 0.88 -7.09
CA HIS A 72 -2.54 -0.16 -6.69
C HIS A 72 -3.00 0.11 -5.26
N PHE A 73 -4.31 0.11 -5.05
CA PHE A 73 -4.94 0.37 -3.76
C PHE A 73 -5.75 -0.84 -3.31
N TYR A 74 -5.58 -1.20 -2.04
CA TYR A 74 -6.40 -2.18 -1.33
C TYR A 74 -6.80 -1.63 0.04
N GLU A 75 -8.07 -1.77 0.39
CA GLU A 75 -8.60 -1.48 1.72
C GLU A 75 -9.22 -2.74 2.32
N SER A 76 -8.70 -3.12 3.47
CA SER A 76 -9.18 -4.24 4.26
C SER A 76 -10.50 -3.91 4.98
N PRO A 77 -11.27 -4.94 5.41
CA PRO A 77 -12.46 -4.74 6.26
C PRO A 77 -12.17 -4.02 7.58
N THR A 78 -10.93 -4.10 8.09
CA THR A 78 -10.47 -3.39 9.30
C THR A 78 -9.91 -1.99 8.99
N MET A 79 -10.25 -1.42 7.83
CA MET A 79 -9.90 -0.06 7.40
C MET A 79 -8.40 0.22 7.23
N ILE A 80 -7.56 -0.82 7.27
CA ILE A 80 -6.15 -0.74 6.88
C ILE A 80 -6.08 -0.61 5.36
N LYS A 81 -5.31 0.37 4.88
CA LYS A 81 -5.15 0.67 3.45
C LYS A 81 -3.72 0.39 3.04
N ILE A 82 -3.54 -0.36 1.97
CA ILE A 82 -2.24 -0.70 1.41
C ILE A 82 -2.16 -0.11 0.02
N VAL A 83 -1.06 0.60 -0.23
CA VAL A 83 -0.78 1.26 -1.50
C VAL A 83 0.54 0.74 -2.03
N LEU A 84 0.55 0.25 -3.25
CA LEU A 84 1.76 -0.20 -3.93
C LEU A 84 1.93 0.57 -5.23
N ASN A 85 3.14 1.09 -5.47
CA ASN A 85 3.49 1.70 -6.73
C ASN A 85 4.41 0.77 -7.53
N THR A 86 4.07 0.57 -8.80
CA THR A 86 4.82 -0.28 -9.73
C THR A 86 5.00 0.41 -11.07
N ASP A 87 5.81 -0.16 -11.96
CA ASP A 87 5.82 0.24 -13.37
C ASP A 87 4.48 -0.08 -14.07
N ASN A 88 4.27 0.54 -15.23
CA ASN A 88 3.05 0.38 -16.03
C ASN A 88 2.91 -1.00 -16.67
N ALA A 89 4.01 -1.74 -16.80
CA ALA A 89 3.98 -3.12 -17.29
C ALA A 89 3.30 -4.07 -16.30
N CYS A 90 3.15 -3.67 -15.04
CA CYS A 90 2.46 -4.44 -14.02
C CYS A 90 0.95 -4.48 -14.24
N ALA A 91 0.40 -5.69 -14.30
CA ALA A 91 -1.04 -5.92 -14.22
C ALA A 91 -1.56 -5.53 -12.81
N PRO A 92 -2.88 -5.30 -12.63
CA PRO A 92 -3.44 -5.08 -11.30
C PRO A 92 -3.13 -6.24 -10.34
N VAL A 93 -2.53 -5.94 -9.19
CA VAL A 93 -1.99 -6.92 -8.23
C VAL A 93 -2.89 -7.14 -7.00
N HIS A 94 -4.13 -7.56 -7.22
CA HIS A 94 -5.12 -7.66 -6.15
C HIS A 94 -4.77 -8.74 -5.11
N GLU A 95 -4.38 -9.93 -5.56
CA GLU A 95 -4.04 -11.06 -4.67
C GLU A 95 -2.77 -10.78 -3.87
N GLU A 96 -1.84 -10.04 -4.48
CA GLU A 96 -0.59 -9.69 -3.83
C GLU A 96 -0.81 -8.70 -2.69
N LEU A 97 -1.67 -7.70 -2.87
CA LEU A 97 -2.03 -6.76 -1.80
C LEU A 97 -2.79 -7.45 -0.66
N GLU A 98 -3.66 -8.41 -0.96
CA GLU A 98 -4.32 -9.23 0.07
C GLU A 98 -3.30 -10.08 0.85
N THR A 99 -2.27 -10.60 0.17
CA THR A 99 -1.18 -11.33 0.83
C THR A 99 -0.32 -10.42 1.69
N VAL A 100 -0.02 -9.19 1.24
CA VAL A 100 0.64 -8.19 2.08
C VAL A 100 -0.18 -7.90 3.34
N PHE A 101 -1.51 -7.78 3.22
CA PHE A 101 -2.39 -7.61 4.37
C PHE A 101 -2.29 -8.80 5.34
N ARG A 102 -2.28 -10.04 4.84
CA ARG A 102 -2.10 -11.23 5.69
C ARG A 102 -0.77 -11.23 6.44
N ILE A 103 0.32 -10.80 5.79
CA ILE A 103 1.64 -10.64 6.42
C ILE A 103 1.56 -9.56 7.51
N TYR A 104 0.96 -8.40 7.21
CA TYR A 104 0.76 -7.32 8.16
C TYR A 104 -0.03 -7.79 9.39
N THR A 105 -1.17 -8.47 9.20
CA THR A 105 -1.97 -8.98 10.32
C THR A 105 -1.18 -9.92 11.21
N LYS A 106 -0.43 -10.85 10.61
CA LYS A 106 0.34 -11.86 11.36
C LYS A 106 1.47 -11.27 12.18
N PHE A 107 2.21 -10.31 11.62
CA PHE A 107 3.46 -9.82 12.23
C PHE A 107 3.34 -8.46 12.92
N VAL A 108 2.23 -7.74 12.68
CA VAL A 108 1.96 -6.42 13.27
C VAL A 108 0.70 -6.46 14.13
N SER A 109 -0.47 -6.74 13.55
CA SER A 109 -1.74 -6.65 14.30
C SER A 109 -1.86 -7.71 15.41
N GLN A 110 -1.35 -8.91 15.18
CA GLN A 110 -1.33 -10.00 16.16
C GLN A 110 -0.12 -9.95 17.09
N ASN A 111 0.80 -9.01 16.87
CA ASN A 111 1.98 -8.84 17.71
C ASN A 111 1.67 -7.85 18.85
N PRO A 112 1.59 -8.31 20.12
CA PRO A 112 1.22 -7.45 21.25
C PRO A 112 2.22 -6.31 21.48
N PHE A 113 3.47 -6.44 21.02
CA PHE A 113 4.49 -5.41 21.13
C PHE A 113 4.35 -4.31 20.06
N CYS A 114 3.56 -4.54 18.99
CA CYS A 114 3.33 -3.57 17.92
C CYS A 114 1.96 -2.87 18.02
N ALA A 115 1.06 -3.34 18.89
CA ALA A 115 -0.34 -2.92 18.93
C ALA A 115 -0.57 -1.43 19.30
N SER A 116 0.42 -0.77 19.90
CA SER A 116 0.31 0.62 20.37
C SER A 116 1.25 1.61 19.66
N ALA A 117 1.96 1.17 18.61
CA ALA A 117 2.97 2.00 17.95
C ALA A 117 2.33 2.89 16.87
N GLU A 118 2.71 4.18 16.84
CA GLU A 118 2.32 5.11 15.77
C GLU A 118 2.97 4.77 14.42
N SER A 119 4.08 4.03 14.45
CA SER A 119 4.81 3.50 13.31
C SER A 119 5.13 2.01 13.48
N VAL A 120 5.19 1.29 12.37
CA VAL A 120 5.56 -0.13 12.36
C VAL A 120 7.06 -0.25 12.13
N ASP A 121 7.80 -0.43 13.23
CA ASP A 121 9.27 -0.54 13.20
C ASP A 121 9.77 -1.99 13.34
N SER A 122 8.86 -2.96 13.16
CA SER A 122 9.17 -4.39 13.26
C SER A 122 10.08 -4.86 12.12
N GLN A 123 11.35 -5.16 12.46
CA GLN A 123 12.32 -5.71 11.50
C GLN A 123 11.87 -7.07 10.94
N LEU A 124 11.20 -7.89 11.76
CA LEU A 124 10.65 -9.17 11.32
C LEU A 124 9.58 -8.97 10.24
N PHE A 125 8.69 -8.00 10.43
CA PHE A 125 7.68 -7.66 9.42
C PHE A 125 8.33 -7.21 8.11
N THR A 126 9.28 -6.28 8.18
CA THR A 126 10.00 -5.79 6.99
C THR A 126 10.72 -6.92 6.26
N SER A 127 11.44 -7.79 6.97
CA SER A 127 12.14 -8.94 6.36
C SER A 127 11.19 -9.91 5.66
N MET A 128 10.04 -10.21 6.27
CA MET A 128 9.03 -11.09 5.68
C MET A 128 8.35 -10.44 4.46
N LEU A 129 8.08 -9.13 4.53
CA LEU A 129 7.54 -8.37 3.41
C LEU A 129 8.53 -8.34 2.24
N ASP A 130 9.80 -8.10 2.50
CA ASP A 130 10.85 -8.08 1.48
C ASP A 130 11.01 -9.42 0.80
N SER A 131 11.08 -10.50 1.57
CA SER A 131 11.15 -11.86 1.03
C SER A 131 9.96 -12.18 0.13
N TYR A 132 8.75 -11.74 0.53
CA TYR A 132 7.56 -11.90 -0.28
C TYR A 132 7.62 -11.09 -1.57
N VAL A 133 7.90 -9.79 -1.51
CA VAL A 133 7.93 -8.90 -2.69
C VAL A 133 9.00 -9.35 -3.68
N GLN A 134 10.17 -9.77 -3.21
CA GLN A 134 11.25 -10.31 -4.05
C GLN A 134 10.87 -11.65 -4.72
N SER A 135 9.97 -12.43 -4.13
CA SER A 135 9.48 -13.68 -4.73
C SER A 135 8.50 -13.45 -5.88
N LEU A 136 7.91 -12.26 -5.97
CA LEU A 136 6.95 -11.95 -7.02
C LEU A 136 7.66 -11.82 -8.37
N GLN A 137 7.07 -12.43 -9.41
CA GLN A 137 7.60 -12.34 -10.78
C GLN A 137 7.65 -10.89 -11.31
N ILE A 138 6.88 -9.99 -10.70
CA ILE A 138 6.84 -8.56 -10.98
C ILE A 138 8.06 -7.81 -10.44
N PHE A 139 8.91 -8.45 -9.63
CA PHE A 139 10.12 -7.86 -9.10
C PHE A 139 11.31 -8.25 -10.00
N LYS A 140 11.60 -7.43 -11.01
CA LYS A 140 12.89 -7.47 -11.72
C LYS A 140 13.62 -6.15 -11.47
N LYS A 141 14.83 -6.27 -10.93
CA LYS A 141 15.74 -5.17 -10.64
C LYS A 141 16.20 -4.48 -11.92
#